data_AF-A0A349YD70-F1
#
_entry.id   AF-A0A349YD70-F1
#
_cell.length_a   1.000
_cell.length_b   1.000
_cell.length_c   1.000
_cell.angle_alpha   90.00
_cell.angle_beta   90.00
_cell.angle_gamma   90.00
#
_symmetry.space_group_name_H-M   'P 1'
#
loop_
_entity.id
_entity.type
_entity.pdbx_description
1 polymer ?
#
loop_
_entity_poly.entity_id
_entity_poly.type
_entity_poly.pdbx_seq_one_letter_code
_entity_poly.pdbx_strand_id
1 'polypeptide(L)' 'VLEGTLYDEHGTYPTGSWLRSPKFSQHTPFTQEDGATIYVKTGHL' A
#
# COMPACT_ATOMS: atom_id res chain seq x y z
N VAL A 1 1.11 -6.15 -0.04
CA VAL A 1 -0.33 -6.39 -0.28
C VAL A 1 -0.57 -7.89 -0.21
N LEU A 2 -1.48 -8.32 0.67
CA LEU A 2 -1.77 -9.74 0.89
C LEU A 2 -2.84 -10.25 -0.09
N GLU A 3 -3.87 -9.45 -0.37
CA GLU A 3 -4.94 -9.76 -1.33
C GLU A 3 -5.41 -8.47 -2.01
N GLY A 4 -5.97 -8.56 -3.22
CA GLY A 4 -6.44 -7.42 -4.02
C GLY A 4 -5.30 -6.53 -4.56
N THR A 5 -5.60 -5.24 -4.74
CA THR A 5 -4.66 -4.23 -5.27
C THR A 5 -4.76 -2.92 -4.51
N LEU A 6 -3.62 -2.44 -4.01
CA LEU A 6 -3.51 -1.10 -3.43
C LEU A 6 -3.15 -0.10 -4.54
N TYR A 7 -3.77 1.07 -4.53
CA TYR A 7 -3.44 2.18 -5.43
C TYR A 7 -3.08 3.41 -4.60
N ASP A 8 -2.17 4.24 -5.10
CA ASP A 8 -1.92 5.58 -4.57
C ASP A 8 -1.60 6.55 -5.72
N GLU A 9 -1.23 7.79 -5.39
CA GLU A 9 -0.85 8.82 -6.37
C GLU A 9 0.41 8.47 -7.19
N HIS A 10 1.16 7.45 -6.79
CA HIS A 10 2.41 7.02 -7.42
C HIS A 10 2.26 5.77 -8.26
N GLY A 11 1.21 4.96 -8.06
CA GLY A 11 0.94 3.84 -8.94
C GLY A 11 0.01 2.76 -8.37
N THR A 12 0.28 1.54 -8.83
CA THR A 12 -0.56 0.36 -8.61
C THR A 12 0.29 -0.77 -8.05
N TYR A 13 -0.20 -1.37 -6.96
CA TYR A 13 0.52 -2.37 -6.18
C TYR A 13 -0.34 -3.63 -6.03
N PRO A 14 -0.26 -4.59 -6.96
CA PRO A 14 -1.04 -5.83 -6.89
C PRO A 14 -0.59 -6.72 -5.72
N THR A 15 -1.36 -7.77 -5.45
CA THR A 15 -1.03 -8.83 -4.49
C THR A 15 0.42 -9.29 -4.64
N GLY A 16 1.15 -9.40 -3.53
CA GLY A 16 2.58 -9.70 -3.50
C GLY A 16 3.49 -8.46 -3.47
N SER A 17 2.98 -7.26 -3.73
CA SER A 17 3.77 -6.02 -3.66
C SER A 17 4.25 -5.73 -2.23
N TRP A 18 5.48 -5.22 -2.11
CA TRP A 18 6.06 -4.76 -0.85
C TRP A 18 6.48 -3.29 -0.98
N LEU A 19 6.03 -2.46 -0.05
CA LEU A 19 6.31 -1.03 -0.02
C LEU A 19 7.09 -0.67 1.24
N ARG A 20 8.08 0.21 1.10
CA ARG A 20 8.83 0.77 2.23
C ARG A 20 8.86 2.29 2.11
N SER A 21 8.03 2.95 2.90
CA SER A 21 7.96 4.40 2.92
C SER A 21 8.92 4.99 3.97
N PRO A 22 9.67 6.06 3.64
CA PRO A 22 10.53 6.75 4.60
C PRO A 22 9.70 7.50 5.65
N LYS A 23 10.35 7.90 6.76
CA LYS A 23 9.71 8.73 7.78
C LYS A 23 9.14 10.00 7.15
N PHE A 24 7.92 10.36 7.54
CA PHE A 24 7.15 11.51 7.02
C PHE A 24 6.66 11.40 5.57
N SER A 25 6.74 10.21 4.94
CA SER A 25 6.04 9.96 3.69
C SER A 25 4.54 10.22 3.85
N GLN A 26 3.94 10.87 2.86
CA GLN A 26 2.50 11.00 2.74
C GLN A 26 2.07 10.21 1.51
N HIS A 27 0.95 9.51 1.65
CA HIS A 27 0.35 8.71 0.58
C HIS A 27 -1.17 8.85 0.70
N THR A 28 -1.87 8.84 -0.43
CA THR A 28 -3.33 8.85 -0.49
C THR A 28 -3.83 7.50 -1.03
N PRO A 29 -3.82 6.44 -0.19
CA PRO A 29 -4.18 5.10 -0.65
C PRO A 29 -5.68 4.98 -0.95
N PHE A 30 -6.01 4.23 -2.00
CA PHE A 30 -7.37 3.89 -2.38
C PHE A 30 -7.45 2.49 -2.99
N THR A 31 -8.67 1.98 -3.15
CA THR A 31 -8.97 0.67 -3.76
C THR A 31 -10.07 0.80 -4.80
N GLN A 32 -10.14 -0.16 -5.72
CA GLN A 32 -11.22 -0.29 -6.70
C GLN A 32 -12.14 -1.47 -6.30
N GLU A 33 -12.86 -2.06 -7.26
CA GLU A 33 -13.79 -3.17 -7.04
C GLU A 33 -13.12 -4.43 -6.46
N ASP A 34 -11.82 -4.62 -6.72
CA ASP A 34 -11.04 -5.75 -6.23
C ASP A 34 -10.63 -5.63 -4.75
N GLY A 35 -10.79 -4.45 -4.15
CA GLY A 35 -10.41 -4.19 -2.76
C GLY A 35 -8.91 -4.38 -2.49
N ALA A 36 -8.51 -4.33 -1.21
CA ALA A 36 -7.16 -4.70 -0.79
C ALA A 36 -7.11 -5.12 0.68
N THR A 37 -6.38 -6.19 0.96
CA THR A 37 -5.95 -6.56 2.31
C THR A 37 -4.44 -6.31 2.43
N ILE A 38 -4.03 -5.48 3.38
CA ILE A 38 -2.62 -5.09 3.57
C ILE A 38 -2.14 -5.34 5.00
N TYR A 39 -0.87 -5.75 5.11
CA TYR A 39 -0.15 -5.75 6.38
C TYR A 39 0.70 -4.48 6.48
N VAL A 40 0.57 -3.75 7.58
CA VAL A 40 1.30 -2.50 7.82
C VAL A 40 2.10 -2.60 9.12
N LYS A 41 3.36 -2.21 9.07
CA LYS A 41 4.23 -2.04 10.26
C LYS A 41 4.78 -0.63 10.29
N THR A 42 4.54 0.11 11.37
CA THR A 42 5.00 1.50 11.55
C THR A 42 6.03 1.61 12.69
N GLY A 43 6.69 2.76 12.81
CA GLY A 43 7.51 3.11 13.99
C GLY A 43 8.88 2.43 14.14
N HIS A 44 9.39 1.77 13.10
CA HIS A 44 10.67 1.03 13.14
C HIS A 44 11.75 1.59 12.21
N LEU A 45 11.42 2.66 11.47
CA LEU A 45 12.33 3.44 10.60
C LEU A 45 12.61 4.80 11.23
#